data_AF-A0A7X6A5N5-F1
#
_entry.id   AF-A0A7X6A5N5-F1
#
_cell.length_a   1.000
_cell.length_b   1.000
_cell.length_c   1.000
_cell.angle_alpha   90.00
_cell.angle_beta   90.00
_cell.angle_gamma   90.00
#
_symmetry.space_group_name_H-M   'P 1'
#
loop_
_entity.id
_entity.type
_entity.pdbx_description
1 polymer ?
#
loop_
_entity_poly.entity_id
_entity_poly.type
_entity_poly.pdbx_seq_one_letter_code
_entity_poly.pdbx_strand_id
1 'polypeptide(L)'
;MRYSPLVQLSLTKVRGILREPEAIFWVVVFPVLLSIALGIAFRASGPAVMPIAVQEGAGAAELYATLSDDEGLSVERLGEGEARDALRTGKVAVVVIPGDTWTFWYDPTRPESREARLVTDRVLQRAAGRVDAYPTALREMTEKGSRYIDFLIPGLLGMNLMGTGMWGIGFSIVNSRQRRILKRFVATPMRRWQYLLAQFVGRLVFLVIEVVVLVGCATLLFGVPVRGAWVLLGGLCVLGAFTFAATGLLVASRPQTVEGVSGLMNLVMMPMWILSGTFFSTERFPDLM
;
A
#
# COMPACT_ATOMS: atom_id res chain seq x y z
N MET A 1 42.58 21.57 16.40
CA MET A 1 41.63 21.34 15.28
C MET A 1 40.29 21.94 15.64
N ARG A 2 39.83 23.02 14.97
CA ARG A 2 38.48 23.57 15.18
C ARG A 2 37.48 22.61 14.55
N TYR A 3 36.75 21.85 15.36
CA TYR A 3 35.67 21.00 14.86
C TYR A 3 34.56 21.87 14.24
N SER A 4 34.14 21.54 13.01
CA SER A 4 33.02 22.22 12.37
C SER A 4 31.73 21.94 13.14
N PRO A 5 30.99 22.97 13.60
CA PRO A 5 29.73 22.80 14.34
C PRO A 5 28.72 21.91 13.59
N LEU A 6 28.67 22.03 12.26
CA LEU A 6 27.78 21.26 11.40
C LEU A 6 28.08 19.75 11.47
N VAL A 7 29.36 19.39 11.43
CA VAL A 7 29.79 17.98 11.47
C VAL A 7 29.45 17.35 12.82
N GLN A 8 29.73 18.06 13.92
CA GLN A 8 29.43 17.57 15.26
C GLN A 8 27.92 17.39 15.49
N LEU A 9 27.10 18.33 15.00
CA LEU A 9 25.65 18.21 15.11
C LEU A 9 25.09 17.08 14.27
N SER A 10 25.55 16.95 13.03
CA SER A 10 25.13 15.86 12.15
C SER A 10 25.47 14.50 12.78
N LEU A 11 26.69 14.35 13.30
CA LEU A 11 27.10 13.15 14.03
C LEU A 11 26.25 12.90 15.28
N THR A 12 25.93 13.95 16.04
CA THR A 12 25.09 13.81 17.23
C THR A 12 23.69 13.34 16.86
N LYS A 13 23.13 13.81 15.75
CA LYS A 13 21.82 13.38 15.26
C LYS A 13 21.83 11.93 14.78
N VAL A 14 22.83 11.55 13.98
CA VAL A 14 23.00 10.16 13.53
C VAL A 14 23.16 9.23 14.73
N ARG A 15 24.04 9.56 15.68
CA ARG A 15 24.23 8.76 16.91
C ARG A 15 23.00 8.72 17.80
N GLY A 16 22.21 9.79 17.85
CA GLY A 16 20.97 9.83 18.62
C GLY A 16 19.97 8.81 18.10
N ILE A 17 19.70 8.83 16.79
CA ILE A 17 18.76 7.89 16.17
C ILE A 17 19.28 6.45 16.25
N LEU A 18 20.59 6.23 16.07
CA LEU A 18 21.20 4.89 16.22
C LEU A 18 21.10 4.33 17.65
N ARG A 19 20.86 5.18 18.65
CA ARG A 19 20.67 4.78 20.06
C ARG A 19 19.20 4.61 20.43
N GLU A 20 18.28 4.93 19.54
CA GLU A 20 16.84 4.79 19.73
C GLU A 20 16.35 3.58 18.92
N PRO A 21 16.39 2.35 19.50
CA PRO A 21 16.06 1.12 18.76
C PRO A 21 14.63 1.14 18.22
N GLU A 22 13.71 1.80 18.92
CA GLU A 22 12.32 2.00 18.49
C GLU A 22 12.26 2.80 17.17
N ALA A 23 13.07 3.85 17.03
CA ALA A 23 13.11 4.65 15.81
C ALA A 23 13.65 3.82 14.62
N ILE A 24 14.70 3.04 14.84
CA ILE A 24 15.26 2.15 13.80
C ILE A 24 14.24 1.09 13.39
N PHE A 25 13.54 0.51 14.36
CA PHE A 25 12.49 -0.48 14.09
C PHE A 25 11.40 0.11 13.19
N TRP A 26 10.83 1.25 13.56
CA TRP A 26 9.73 1.85 12.80
C TRP A 26 10.14 2.39 11.43
N VAL A 27 11.35 2.91 11.30
CA VAL A 27 11.85 3.51 10.03
C VAL A 27 12.36 2.45 9.06
N VAL A 28 13.01 1.40 9.54
CA VAL A 28 13.72 0.44 8.67
C VAL A 28 13.07 -0.94 8.72
N VAL A 29 12.85 -1.48 9.92
CA VAL A 29 12.43 -2.87 10.08
C VAL A 29 10.95 -3.07 9.74
N PHE A 30 10.08 -2.19 10.24
CA PHE A 30 8.64 -2.29 10.08
C PHE A 30 8.19 -2.24 8.61
N PRO A 31 8.67 -1.30 7.77
CA PRO A 31 8.33 -1.28 6.34
C PRO A 31 8.75 -2.55 5.61
N VAL A 32 9.90 -3.10 5.96
CA VAL A 32 10.41 -4.36 5.39
C VAL A 32 9.52 -5.52 5.81
N LEU A 33 9.21 -5.64 7.10
CA LEU A 33 8.29 -6.65 7.60
C LEU A 33 6.91 -6.55 6.94
N LEU A 34 6.38 -5.33 6.79
CA LEU A 34 5.12 -5.09 6.11
C LEU A 34 5.19 -5.49 4.64
N SER A 35 6.28 -5.14 3.95
CA SER A 35 6.49 -5.54 2.55
C SER A 35 6.58 -7.06 2.39
N ILE A 36 7.19 -7.76 3.37
CA ILE A 36 7.29 -9.21 3.37
C ILE A 36 5.92 -9.85 3.62
N ALA A 37 5.22 -9.40 4.66
CA ALA A 37 3.91 -9.89 5.03
C ALA A 37 2.91 -9.70 3.87
N LEU A 38 2.86 -8.50 3.29
CA LEU A 38 1.97 -8.18 2.19
C LEU A 38 2.40 -8.90 0.91
N GLY A 39 3.71 -9.00 0.67
CA GLY A 39 4.25 -9.78 -0.43
C GLY A 39 3.88 -11.26 -0.36
N ILE A 40 3.86 -11.86 0.83
CA ILE A 40 3.40 -13.25 1.03
C ILE A 40 1.87 -13.34 0.86
N ALA A 41 1.13 -12.42 1.48
CA ALA A 41 -0.34 -12.40 1.42
C ALA A 41 -0.86 -12.34 -0.02
N PHE A 42 -0.20 -11.59 -0.91
CA PHE A 42 -0.59 -11.44 -2.31
C PHE A 42 0.19 -12.34 -3.28
N ARG A 43 1.18 -13.11 -2.82
CA ARG A 43 1.90 -14.10 -3.66
C ARG A 43 1.12 -15.39 -3.83
N ALA A 44 0.08 -15.61 -3.02
CA ALA A 44 -0.58 -16.91 -2.86
C ALA A 44 -2.10 -16.88 -3.00
N SER A 45 -2.67 -15.98 -3.79
CA SER A 45 -3.97 -16.28 -4.38
C SER A 45 -3.67 -17.21 -5.55
N GLY A 46 -3.82 -18.53 -5.35
CA GLY A 46 -4.13 -19.43 -6.47
C GLY A 46 -5.40 -18.96 -7.20
N PRO A 47 -5.88 -19.64 -8.25
CA PRO A 47 -7.15 -19.27 -8.87
C PRO A 47 -8.20 -19.12 -7.76
N ALA A 48 -8.69 -17.89 -7.57
CA ALA A 48 -9.60 -17.58 -6.49
C ALA A 48 -10.89 -18.33 -6.80
N VAL A 49 -11.13 -19.42 -6.05
CA VAL A 49 -12.35 -20.19 -6.21
C VAL A 49 -13.51 -19.24 -5.92
N MET A 50 -14.34 -18.99 -6.93
CA MET A 50 -15.36 -17.95 -6.85
C MET A 50 -16.56 -18.51 -6.08
N PRO A 51 -16.92 -17.95 -4.92
CA PRO A 51 -18.05 -18.45 -4.16
C PRO A 51 -19.34 -18.08 -4.87
N ILE A 52 -20.18 -19.06 -5.19
CA ILE A 52 -21.48 -18.87 -5.82
C ILE A 52 -22.54 -19.67 -5.08
N ALA A 53 -23.78 -19.20 -5.14
CA ALA A 53 -24.93 -19.92 -4.61
C ALA A 53 -25.86 -20.37 -5.74
N VAL A 54 -26.43 -21.56 -5.60
CA VAL A 54 -27.60 -22.00 -6.37
C VAL A 54 -28.81 -21.88 -5.46
N GLN A 55 -29.82 -21.13 -5.89
CA GLN A 55 -31.06 -21.03 -5.13
C GLN A 55 -31.80 -22.37 -5.17
N GLU A 56 -32.20 -22.88 -4.01
CA GLU A 56 -33.01 -24.09 -3.87
C GLU A 56 -34.34 -23.95 -4.63
N GLY A 57 -34.71 -25.01 -5.37
CA GLY A 57 -35.85 -25.01 -6.30
C GLY A 57 -35.81 -26.19 -7.28
N ALA A 58 -36.79 -26.24 -8.19
CA ALA A 58 -36.82 -27.24 -9.24
C ALA A 58 -35.61 -27.06 -10.18
N GLY A 59 -34.80 -28.10 -10.38
CA GLY A 59 -33.57 -28.03 -11.20
C GLY A 59 -32.31 -27.58 -10.44
N ALA A 60 -32.42 -27.18 -9.18
CA ALA A 60 -31.26 -26.74 -8.38
C ALA A 60 -30.19 -27.83 -8.21
N ALA A 61 -30.60 -29.10 -8.07
CA ALA A 61 -29.68 -30.23 -7.89
C ALA A 61 -28.80 -30.49 -9.14
N GLU A 62 -29.38 -30.38 -10.34
CA GLU A 62 -28.67 -30.55 -11.61
C GLU A 62 -27.68 -29.41 -11.87
N LEU A 63 -28.13 -28.18 -11.61
CA LEU A 63 -27.28 -26.98 -11.68
C LEU A 63 -26.12 -27.04 -10.68
N TYR A 64 -26.40 -27.48 -9.44
CA TYR A 64 -25.36 -27.66 -8.44
C TYR A 64 -24.31 -28.67 -8.87
N ALA A 65 -24.72 -29.83 -9.39
CA ALA A 65 -23.77 -30.84 -9.89
C ALA A 65 -22.90 -30.28 -11.02
N THR A 66 -23.53 -29.64 -12.01
CA THR A 66 -22.83 -29.05 -13.16
C THR A 66 -21.81 -27.99 -12.77
N LEU A 67 -22.17 -27.11 -11.83
CA LEU A 67 -21.28 -26.03 -11.38
C LEU A 67 -20.19 -26.52 -10.44
N SER A 68 -20.44 -27.59 -9.68
CA SER A 68 -19.47 -28.16 -8.74
C SER A 68 -18.37 -28.96 -9.42
N ASP A 69 -18.56 -29.35 -10.69
CA ASP A 69 -17.54 -30.02 -11.51
C ASP A 69 -16.41 -29.06 -11.96
N ASP A 70 -16.61 -27.74 -11.87
CA ASP A 70 -15.59 -26.74 -12.23
C ASP A 70 -14.70 -26.39 -11.03
N GLU A 71 -13.38 -26.59 -11.15
CA GLU A 71 -12.40 -26.34 -10.07
C GLU A 71 -12.30 -24.84 -9.68
N GLY A 72 -12.80 -23.93 -10.52
CA GLY A 72 -12.80 -22.49 -10.27
C GLY A 72 -14.00 -21.98 -9.48
N LEU A 73 -15.00 -22.81 -9.17
CA LEU A 73 -16.24 -22.41 -8.50
C LEU A 73 -16.42 -23.12 -7.16
N SER A 74 -16.85 -22.36 -6.15
CA SER A 74 -17.23 -22.88 -4.83
C SER A 74 -18.73 -22.74 -4.70
N VAL A 75 -19.45 -23.83 -4.91
CA VAL A 75 -20.91 -23.81 -5.02
C VAL A 75 -21.56 -24.20 -3.69
N GLU A 76 -22.46 -23.37 -3.20
CA GLU A 76 -23.36 -23.70 -2.09
C GLU A 76 -24.81 -23.71 -2.60
N ARG A 77 -25.68 -24.54 -2.00
CA ARG A 77 -27.14 -24.45 -2.21
C ARG A 77 -27.78 -23.74 -1.05
N LEU A 78 -28.60 -22.73 -1.33
CA LEU A 78 -29.19 -21.87 -0.32
C LEU A 78 -30.66 -21.62 -0.61
N GLY A 79 -31.47 -21.45 0.44
CA GLY A 79 -32.84 -20.95 0.28
C GLY A 79 -32.86 -19.50 -0.23
N GLU A 80 -33.99 -19.02 -0.75
CA GLU A 80 -34.10 -17.66 -1.33
C GLU A 80 -33.63 -16.55 -0.35
N GLY A 81 -34.08 -16.61 0.91
CA GLY A 81 -33.70 -15.64 1.94
C GLY A 81 -32.21 -15.68 2.26
N GLU A 82 -31.67 -16.89 2.46
CA GLU A 82 -30.24 -17.11 2.75
C GLU A 82 -29.35 -16.70 1.57
N ALA A 83 -29.78 -16.95 0.33
CA ALA A 83 -29.05 -16.58 -0.87
C ALA A 83 -28.97 -15.05 -1.02
N ARG A 84 -30.07 -14.33 -0.75
CA ARG A 84 -30.08 -12.86 -0.72
C ARG A 84 -29.16 -12.31 0.35
N ASP A 85 -29.18 -12.90 1.55
CA ASP A 85 -28.31 -12.49 2.65
C ASP A 85 -26.83 -12.80 2.37
N ALA A 86 -26.53 -13.94 1.76
CA ALA A 86 -25.19 -14.32 1.35
C ALA A 86 -24.64 -13.36 0.27
N LEU A 87 -25.48 -12.92 -0.68
CA LEU A 87 -25.09 -11.93 -1.69
C LEU A 87 -24.89 -10.55 -1.06
N ARG A 88 -25.80 -10.13 -0.17
CA ARG A 88 -25.73 -8.82 0.52
C ARG A 88 -24.51 -8.71 1.43
N THR A 89 -24.15 -9.78 2.13
CA THR A 89 -22.97 -9.83 3.00
C THR A 89 -21.68 -10.07 2.22
N GLY A 90 -21.79 -10.41 0.93
CA GLY A 90 -20.66 -10.71 0.06
C GLY A 90 -20.03 -12.08 0.28
N LYS A 91 -20.69 -12.98 1.04
CA LYS A 91 -20.29 -14.38 1.19
C LYS A 91 -20.25 -15.11 -0.15
N VAL A 92 -21.16 -14.76 -1.06
CA VAL A 92 -21.18 -15.26 -2.45
C VAL A 92 -21.10 -14.09 -3.42
N ALA A 93 -20.47 -14.34 -4.56
CA ALA A 93 -20.30 -13.38 -5.63
C ALA A 93 -21.52 -13.30 -6.56
N VAL A 94 -22.20 -14.43 -6.76
CA VAL A 94 -23.37 -14.58 -7.63
C VAL A 94 -24.32 -15.61 -7.05
N VAL A 95 -25.63 -15.39 -7.21
CA VAL A 95 -26.67 -16.40 -7.01
C VAL A 95 -27.26 -16.78 -8.36
N VAL A 96 -27.36 -18.08 -8.65
CA VAL A 96 -28.01 -18.64 -9.83
C VAL A 96 -29.38 -19.18 -9.44
N ILE A 97 -30.41 -18.78 -10.17
CA ILE A 97 -31.78 -19.24 -9.94
C ILE A 97 -32.17 -20.16 -11.09
N PRO A 98 -32.53 -21.42 -10.79
CA PRO A 98 -33.01 -22.36 -11.80
C PRO A 98 -34.39 -21.95 -12.33
N GLY A 99 -34.65 -22.22 -13.60
CA GLY A 99 -35.92 -21.98 -14.28
C GLY A 99 -35.79 -22.21 -15.78
N ASP A 100 -36.85 -21.93 -16.55
CA ASP A 100 -36.81 -21.96 -18.02
C ASP A 100 -35.74 -21.01 -18.58
N THR A 101 -35.45 -19.93 -17.85
CA THR A 101 -34.30 -19.06 -18.04
C THR A 101 -33.49 -18.98 -16.76
N TRP A 102 -32.18 -19.16 -16.84
CA TRP A 102 -31.29 -18.98 -15.69
C TRP A 102 -31.17 -17.50 -15.35
N THR A 103 -31.52 -17.16 -14.11
CA THR A 103 -31.44 -15.78 -13.61
C THR A 103 -30.25 -15.64 -12.67
N PHE A 104 -29.45 -14.59 -12.85
CA PHE A 104 -28.28 -14.30 -12.03
C PHE A 104 -28.53 -13.08 -11.15
N TRP A 105 -28.46 -13.23 -9.82
CA TRP A 105 -28.35 -12.09 -8.91
C TRP A 105 -26.88 -11.83 -8.61
N TYR A 106 -26.42 -10.61 -8.91
CA TYR A 106 -25.05 -10.19 -8.68
C TYR A 106 -24.99 -8.68 -8.48
N ASP A 107 -23.98 -8.20 -7.77
CA ASP A 107 -23.73 -6.76 -7.60
C ASP A 107 -22.80 -6.27 -8.72
N PRO A 108 -23.26 -5.38 -9.62
CA PRO A 108 -22.43 -4.86 -10.69
C PRO A 108 -21.34 -3.89 -10.20
N THR A 109 -21.38 -3.40 -8.96
CA THR A 109 -20.33 -2.52 -8.41
C THR A 109 -19.09 -3.30 -7.96
N ARG A 110 -19.22 -4.63 -7.80
CA ARG A 110 -18.15 -5.54 -7.40
C ARG A 110 -17.52 -6.22 -8.62
N PRO A 111 -16.24 -5.99 -8.94
CA PRO A 111 -15.58 -6.64 -10.08
C PRO A 111 -15.64 -8.18 -10.02
N GLU A 112 -15.43 -8.75 -8.83
CA GLU A 112 -15.48 -10.20 -8.59
C GLU A 112 -16.86 -10.79 -8.91
N SER A 113 -17.95 -10.07 -8.62
CA SER A 113 -19.31 -10.50 -8.96
C SER A 113 -19.56 -10.50 -10.47
N ARG A 114 -18.97 -9.55 -11.21
CA ARG A 114 -19.07 -9.55 -12.69
C ARG A 114 -18.31 -10.73 -13.28
N GLU A 115 -17.11 -11.01 -12.77
CA GLU A 115 -16.27 -12.12 -13.22
C GLU A 115 -16.93 -13.46 -12.90
N ALA A 116 -17.38 -13.67 -11.66
CA ALA A 116 -18.10 -14.87 -11.25
C ALA A 116 -19.33 -15.13 -12.10
N ARG A 117 -20.08 -14.09 -12.50
CA ARG A 117 -21.24 -14.23 -13.39
C ARG A 117 -20.83 -14.75 -14.77
N LEU A 118 -19.75 -14.21 -15.33
CA LEU A 118 -19.26 -14.61 -16.66
C LEU A 118 -18.72 -16.05 -16.66
N VAL A 119 -18.00 -16.44 -15.61
CA VAL A 119 -17.50 -17.81 -15.44
C VAL A 119 -18.67 -18.77 -15.26
N THR A 120 -19.59 -18.46 -14.36
CA THR A 120 -20.79 -19.29 -14.10
C THR A 120 -21.62 -19.48 -15.36
N ASP A 121 -21.92 -18.40 -16.09
CA ASP A 121 -22.63 -18.50 -17.38
C ASP A 121 -21.87 -19.35 -18.40
N ARG A 122 -20.54 -19.19 -18.51
CA ARG A 122 -19.72 -20.02 -19.42
C ARG A 122 -19.82 -21.51 -19.10
N VAL A 123 -19.74 -21.88 -17.82
CA VAL A 123 -19.83 -23.28 -17.38
C VAL A 123 -21.19 -23.86 -17.74
N LEU A 124 -22.28 -23.16 -17.37
CA LEU A 124 -23.65 -23.62 -17.65
C LEU A 124 -23.94 -23.73 -19.15
N GLN A 125 -23.53 -22.74 -19.94
CA GLN A 125 -23.74 -22.73 -21.38
C GLN A 125 -22.96 -23.85 -22.08
N ARG A 126 -21.72 -24.13 -21.65
CA ARG A 126 -20.94 -25.25 -22.20
C ARG A 126 -21.55 -26.60 -21.85
N ALA A 127 -22.05 -26.75 -20.62
CA ALA A 127 -22.78 -27.95 -20.20
C ALA A 127 -24.07 -28.15 -21.02
N ALA A 128 -24.75 -27.06 -21.39
CA ALA A 128 -25.89 -27.07 -22.30
C ALA A 128 -25.53 -27.25 -23.80
N GLY A 129 -24.25 -27.47 -24.12
CA GLY A 129 -23.80 -27.78 -25.49
C GLY A 129 -23.29 -26.59 -26.30
N ARG A 130 -23.03 -25.43 -25.69
CA ARG A 130 -22.42 -24.29 -26.40
C ARG A 130 -21.03 -24.66 -26.90
N VAL A 131 -20.85 -24.58 -28.22
CA VAL A 131 -19.56 -24.69 -28.88
C VAL A 131 -19.01 -23.29 -29.14
N ASP A 132 -17.78 -23.02 -28.70
CA ASP A 132 -17.14 -21.74 -28.95
C ASP A 132 -16.78 -21.62 -30.44
N ALA A 133 -17.19 -20.53 -31.09
CA ALA A 133 -17.03 -20.35 -32.53
C ALA A 133 -15.55 -20.26 -32.98
N TYR A 134 -14.66 -19.86 -32.08
CA TYR A 134 -13.22 -19.75 -32.34
C TYR A 134 -12.42 -20.53 -31.29
N PRO A 135 -11.38 -21.29 -31.71
CA PRO A 135 -10.50 -21.96 -30.78
C PRO A 135 -9.70 -20.92 -29.98
N THR A 136 -9.68 -21.07 -28.66
CA THR A 136 -8.91 -20.21 -27.77
C THR A 136 -7.75 -20.99 -27.18
N ALA A 137 -6.56 -20.41 -27.22
CA ALA A 137 -5.38 -20.94 -26.55
C ALA A 137 -5.06 -20.03 -25.37
N LEU A 138 -5.16 -20.57 -24.15
CA LEU A 138 -4.79 -19.84 -22.94
C LEU A 138 -3.29 -20.01 -22.72
N ARG A 139 -2.57 -18.90 -22.64
CA ARG A 139 -1.18 -18.87 -22.21
C ARG A 139 -1.09 -18.00 -20.98
N GLU A 140 -0.87 -18.62 -19.83
CA GLU A 140 -0.62 -17.88 -18.60
C GLU A 140 0.69 -17.10 -18.73
N MET A 141 0.63 -15.79 -18.53
CA MET A 141 1.80 -14.91 -18.57
C MET A 141 1.90 -14.17 -17.24
N THR A 142 2.96 -14.46 -16.48
CA THR A 142 3.32 -13.68 -15.30
C THR A 142 4.46 -12.74 -15.66
N GLU A 143 4.13 -11.52 -16.08
CA GLU A 143 5.13 -10.50 -16.37
C GLU A 143 5.63 -9.83 -15.09
N LYS A 144 6.95 -9.63 -15.00
CA LYS A 144 7.53 -8.86 -13.88
C LYS A 144 7.08 -7.40 -14.03
N GLY A 145 6.52 -6.78 -13.00
CA GLY A 145 6.00 -5.41 -13.00
C GLY A 145 4.49 -5.29 -12.89
N SER A 146 3.72 -6.33 -13.22
CA SER A 146 2.25 -6.33 -13.08
C SER A 146 1.79 -6.89 -11.74
N ARG A 147 2.71 -7.45 -10.94
CA ARG A 147 2.37 -8.04 -9.65
C ARG A 147 2.05 -6.90 -8.68
N TYR A 148 1.06 -7.13 -7.82
CA TYR A 148 0.68 -6.18 -6.77
C TYR A 148 1.90 -5.69 -5.96
N ILE A 149 2.87 -6.58 -5.71
CA ILE A 149 4.07 -6.24 -4.96
C ILE A 149 4.97 -5.22 -5.69
N ASP A 150 5.02 -5.27 -7.02
CA ASP A 150 5.83 -4.35 -7.84
C ASP A 150 5.27 -2.91 -7.76
N PHE A 151 3.96 -2.77 -7.53
CA PHE A 151 3.29 -1.50 -7.28
C PHE A 151 3.40 -1.04 -5.82
N LEU A 152 3.35 -1.98 -4.88
CA LEU A 152 3.37 -1.70 -3.45
C LEU A 152 4.71 -1.11 -2.97
N ILE A 153 5.83 -1.64 -3.47
CA ILE A 153 7.17 -1.27 -2.97
C ILE A 153 7.48 0.24 -3.14
N PRO A 154 7.26 0.87 -4.31
CA PRO A 154 7.39 2.32 -4.47
C PRO A 154 6.46 3.11 -3.54
N GLY A 155 5.23 2.62 -3.34
CA GLY A 155 4.26 3.25 -2.44
C GLY A 155 4.72 3.24 -0.98
N LEU A 156 5.17 2.08 -0.50
CA LEU A 156 5.76 1.94 0.83
C LEU A 156 6.99 2.83 1.00
N LEU A 157 7.85 2.93 -0.02
CA LEU A 157 9.01 3.82 0.01
C LEU A 157 8.58 5.29 0.14
N GLY A 158 7.62 5.74 -0.67
CA GLY A 158 7.10 7.11 -0.62
C GLY A 158 6.47 7.46 0.72
N MET A 159 5.65 6.56 1.27
CA MET A 159 5.05 6.73 2.60
C MET A 159 6.09 6.83 3.70
N ASN A 160 7.13 6.01 3.62
CA ASN A 160 8.22 6.00 4.57
C ASN A 160 9.00 7.31 4.50
N LEU A 161 9.39 7.75 3.32
CA LEU A 161 10.03 9.06 3.11
C LEU A 161 9.18 10.21 3.68
N MET A 162 7.87 10.18 3.45
CA MET A 162 6.95 11.20 3.95
C MET A 162 6.84 11.17 5.47
N GLY A 163 6.49 10.02 6.03
CA GLY A 163 6.26 9.83 7.47
C GLY A 163 7.52 10.19 8.24
N THR A 164 8.63 9.61 7.84
CA THR A 164 9.89 9.94 8.48
C THR A 164 10.21 11.43 8.24
N GLY A 165 10.03 11.98 7.03
CA GLY A 165 10.48 13.34 6.66
C GLY A 165 9.80 14.43 7.46
N MET A 166 8.48 14.33 7.54
CA MET A 166 7.63 15.29 8.24
C MET A 166 7.78 15.16 9.75
N TRP A 167 7.69 13.93 10.29
CA TRP A 167 7.78 13.70 11.73
C TRP A 167 9.18 13.95 12.28
N GLY A 168 10.23 13.51 11.59
CA GLY A 168 11.60 13.59 12.07
C GLY A 168 12.04 15.04 12.34
N ILE A 169 11.78 15.96 11.41
CA ILE A 169 12.14 17.37 11.58
C ILE A 169 11.12 18.08 12.46
N GLY A 170 9.82 17.86 12.22
CA GLY A 170 8.77 18.57 12.93
C GLY A 170 8.80 18.31 14.44
N PHE A 171 8.91 17.04 14.83
CA PHE A 171 8.98 16.65 16.23
C PHE A 171 10.29 17.09 16.87
N SER A 172 11.42 16.95 16.18
CA SER A 172 12.73 17.34 16.72
C SER A 172 12.81 18.83 17.05
N ILE A 173 12.20 19.68 16.23
CA ILE A 173 12.19 21.14 16.45
C ILE A 173 11.30 21.52 17.63
N VAL A 174 10.10 20.97 17.72
CA VAL A 174 9.18 21.30 18.81
C VAL A 174 9.66 20.73 20.14
N ASN A 175 10.19 19.51 20.18
CA ASN A 175 10.81 18.95 21.37
C ASN A 175 12.05 19.79 21.80
N SER A 176 12.87 20.23 20.84
CA SER A 176 14.01 21.11 21.14
C SER A 176 13.57 22.50 21.66
N ARG A 177 12.39 22.99 21.25
CA ARG A 177 11.78 24.23 21.76
C ARG A 177 11.26 24.04 23.18
N GLN A 178 10.52 22.96 23.44
CA GLN A 178 9.98 22.61 24.76
C GLN A 178 11.08 22.43 25.80
N ARG A 179 12.14 21.68 25.45
CA ARG A 179 13.30 21.47 26.33
C ARG A 179 14.22 22.70 26.45
N ARG A 180 13.86 23.82 25.83
CA ARG A 180 14.65 25.07 25.77
C ARG A 180 16.07 24.87 25.23
N ILE A 181 16.32 23.77 24.50
CA ILE A 181 17.62 23.45 23.89
C ILE A 181 17.95 24.48 22.82
N LEU A 182 16.94 24.95 22.06
CA LEU A 182 17.12 26.04 21.10
C LEU A 182 17.73 27.31 21.73
N LYS A 183 17.34 27.66 22.96
CA LYS A 183 17.90 28.84 23.67
C LYS A 183 19.39 28.65 23.99
N ARG A 184 19.80 27.42 24.31
CA ARG A 184 21.22 27.08 24.55
C ARG A 184 22.03 27.14 23.25
N PHE A 185 21.47 26.70 22.13
CA PHE A 185 22.15 26.81 20.83
C PHE A 185 22.33 28.26 20.35
N VAL A 186 21.40 29.17 20.68
CA VAL A 186 21.56 30.60 20.36
C VAL A 186 22.76 31.24 21.07
N ALA A 187 23.14 30.72 22.26
CA ALA A 187 24.31 31.20 22.99
C ALA A 187 25.66 30.66 22.45
N THR A 188 25.63 29.67 21.55
CA THR A 188 26.83 29.17 20.85
C THR A 188 27.06 29.94 19.55
N PRO A 189 28.31 30.05 19.04
CA PRO A 189 28.64 30.80 17.81
C PRO A 189 28.19 30.05 16.54
N MET A 190 26.94 29.63 16.49
CA MET A 190 26.39 28.73 15.50
C MET A 190 25.29 29.43 14.69
N ARG A 191 25.34 29.28 13.36
CA ARG A 191 24.34 29.89 12.47
C ARG A 191 23.09 29.02 12.39
N ARG A 192 21.91 29.63 12.27
CA ARG A 192 20.60 28.92 12.22
C ARG A 192 20.51 27.89 11.09
N TRP A 193 21.06 28.20 9.91
CA TRP A 193 21.07 27.27 8.77
C TRP A 193 21.91 26.01 9.05
N GLN A 194 22.96 26.11 9.88
CA GLN A 194 23.78 24.95 10.23
C GLN A 194 23.00 23.94 11.07
N TYR A 195 22.05 24.42 11.88
CA TYR A 195 21.17 23.55 12.68
C TYR A 195 20.20 22.79 11.77
N LEU A 196 19.52 23.51 10.88
CA LEU A 196 18.57 22.91 9.93
C LEU A 196 19.28 21.95 8.98
N LEU A 197 20.46 22.32 8.48
CA LEU A 197 21.24 21.46 7.60
C LEU A 197 21.76 20.21 8.33
N ALA A 198 22.16 20.32 9.60
CA ALA A 198 22.54 19.15 10.39
C ALA A 198 21.37 18.18 10.63
N GLN A 199 20.14 18.69 10.78
CA GLN A 199 18.94 17.85 10.86
C GLN A 199 18.69 17.12 9.53
N PHE A 200 18.82 17.83 8.41
CA PHE A 200 18.65 17.25 7.08
C PHE A 200 19.73 16.21 6.74
N VAL A 201 21.00 16.52 6.99
CA VAL A 201 22.12 15.59 6.78
C VAL A 201 22.00 14.36 7.66
N GLY A 202 21.63 14.54 8.93
CA GLY A 202 21.36 13.43 9.83
C GLY A 202 20.29 12.50 9.26
N ARG A 203 19.32 13.06 8.52
CA ARG A 203 18.28 12.28 7.88
C ARG A 203 18.67 11.62 6.56
N LEU A 204 19.49 12.26 5.74
CA LEU A 204 19.99 11.66 4.50
C LEU A 204 20.68 10.32 4.74
N VAL A 205 21.38 10.15 5.86
CA VAL A 205 22.00 8.87 6.23
C VAL A 205 20.95 7.76 6.38
N PHE A 206 19.84 8.03 7.06
CA PHE A 206 18.78 7.06 7.24
C PHE A 206 17.98 6.82 5.97
N LEU A 207 17.79 7.85 5.13
CA LEU A 207 17.17 7.72 3.82
C LEU A 207 17.91 6.68 2.96
N VAL A 208 19.25 6.74 2.94
CA VAL A 208 20.05 5.78 2.18
C VAL A 208 19.85 4.36 2.71
N ILE A 209 19.87 4.18 4.03
CA ILE A 209 19.66 2.87 4.66
C ILE A 209 18.25 2.34 4.32
N GLU A 210 17.23 3.17 4.48
CA GLU A 210 15.83 2.85 4.20
C GLU A 210 15.61 2.42 2.74
N VAL A 211 16.13 3.21 1.78
CA VAL A 211 16.07 2.88 0.34
C VAL A 211 16.80 1.57 0.05
N VAL A 212 18.04 1.41 0.54
CA VAL A 212 18.86 0.23 0.28
C VAL A 212 18.23 -1.03 0.86
N VAL A 213 17.74 -0.98 2.10
CA VAL A 213 17.15 -2.13 2.77
C VAL A 213 15.82 -2.51 2.11
N LEU A 214 14.94 -1.54 1.84
CA LEU A 214 13.61 -1.82 1.28
C LEU A 214 13.69 -2.30 -0.18
N VAL A 215 14.48 -1.62 -1.02
CA VAL A 215 14.69 -2.04 -2.42
C VAL A 215 15.55 -3.32 -2.50
N GLY A 216 16.51 -3.49 -1.59
CA GLY A 216 17.29 -4.72 -1.47
C GLY A 216 16.42 -5.92 -1.11
N CYS A 217 15.53 -5.79 -0.13
CA CYS A 217 14.57 -6.85 0.20
C CYS A 217 13.62 -7.15 -0.98
N ALA A 218 13.07 -6.11 -1.61
CA ALA A 218 12.22 -6.25 -2.79
C ALA A 218 12.87 -7.05 -3.92
N THR A 219 14.12 -6.72 -4.26
CA THR A 219 14.85 -7.37 -5.34
C THR A 219 15.27 -8.80 -4.98
N LEU A 220 15.76 -9.03 -3.76
CA LEU A 220 16.26 -10.34 -3.31
C LEU A 220 15.13 -11.35 -2.99
N LEU A 221 14.07 -10.92 -2.30
CA LEU A 221 13.00 -11.83 -1.84
C LEU A 221 11.91 -12.03 -2.89
N PHE A 222 11.64 -11.01 -3.70
CA PHE A 222 10.50 -11.00 -4.63
C PHE A 222 10.89 -10.90 -6.10
N GLY A 223 12.17 -10.65 -6.40
CA GLY A 223 12.66 -10.57 -7.78
C GLY A 223 12.12 -9.35 -8.54
N VAL A 224 11.71 -8.30 -7.81
CA VAL A 224 11.17 -7.07 -8.40
C VAL A 224 12.25 -6.38 -9.22
N PRO A 225 12.08 -6.20 -10.53
CA PRO A 225 13.09 -5.55 -11.36
C PRO A 225 13.04 -4.04 -11.13
N VAL A 226 14.17 -3.45 -10.71
CA VAL A 226 14.33 -1.99 -10.72
C VAL A 226 14.59 -1.56 -12.16
N ARG A 227 13.53 -1.17 -12.86
CA ARG A 227 13.61 -0.65 -14.23
C ARG A 227 13.92 0.84 -14.20
N GLY A 228 15.18 1.20 -14.46
CA GLY A 228 15.63 2.60 -14.54
C GLY A 228 17.03 2.81 -13.99
N ALA A 229 17.47 4.07 -13.97
CA ALA A 229 18.76 4.44 -13.41
C ALA A 229 18.66 4.62 -11.88
N TRP A 230 19.51 3.94 -11.12
CA TRP A 230 19.64 4.09 -9.66
C TRP A 230 19.87 5.54 -9.23
N VAL A 231 20.53 6.34 -10.07
CA VAL A 231 20.77 7.76 -9.83
C VAL A 231 19.47 8.56 -9.84
N LEU A 232 18.53 8.24 -10.74
CA LEU A 232 17.23 8.91 -10.80
C LEU A 232 16.39 8.58 -9.56
N LEU A 233 16.39 7.32 -9.15
CA LEU A 233 15.73 6.89 -7.91
C LEU A 233 16.31 7.63 -6.69
N GLY A 234 17.64 7.63 -6.55
CA GLY A 234 18.32 8.35 -5.47
C GLY A 234 18.02 9.85 -5.48
N GLY A 235 18.07 10.47 -6.66
CA GLY A 235 17.73 11.88 -6.84
C GLY A 235 16.29 12.20 -6.43
N LEU A 236 15.33 11.37 -6.84
CA LEU A 236 13.92 11.51 -6.48
C LEU A 236 13.72 11.34 -4.97
N CYS A 237 14.39 10.36 -4.35
CA CYS A 237 14.33 10.16 -2.90
C CYS A 237 14.89 11.36 -2.13
N VAL A 238 16.00 11.95 -2.59
CA VAL A 238 16.59 13.14 -1.95
C VAL A 238 15.68 14.37 -2.10
N LEU A 239 15.10 14.58 -3.29
CA LEU A 239 14.15 15.66 -3.54
C LEU A 239 12.86 15.49 -2.72
N GLY A 240 12.33 14.27 -2.66
CA GLY A 240 11.17 13.92 -1.83
C GLY A 240 11.47 14.17 -0.35
N ALA A 241 12.60 13.66 0.16
CA ALA A 241 13.02 13.88 1.54
C ALA A 241 13.18 15.37 1.86
N PHE A 242 13.73 16.17 0.95
CA PHE A 242 13.82 17.63 1.11
C PHE A 242 12.45 18.31 1.15
N THR A 243 11.53 17.90 0.28
CA THR A 243 10.18 18.45 0.20
C THR A 243 9.39 18.13 1.47
N PHE A 244 9.39 16.87 1.91
CA PHE A 244 8.71 16.45 3.14
C PHE A 244 9.35 17.07 4.39
N ALA A 245 10.66 17.21 4.42
CA ALA A 245 11.39 17.95 5.44
C ALA A 245 10.93 19.41 5.53
N ALA A 246 10.82 20.09 4.38
CA ALA A 246 10.38 21.48 4.30
C ALA A 246 8.91 21.64 4.75
N THR A 247 8.03 20.75 4.29
CA THR A 247 6.61 20.74 4.72
C THR A 247 6.49 20.46 6.21
N GLY A 248 7.25 19.50 6.75
CA GLY A 248 7.27 19.21 8.18
C GLY A 248 7.77 20.39 9.02
N LEU A 249 8.81 21.08 8.54
CA LEU A 249 9.30 22.32 9.16
C LEU A 249 8.24 23.43 9.14
N LEU A 250 7.53 23.60 8.01
CA LEU A 250 6.48 24.60 7.86
C LEU A 250 5.34 24.35 8.87
N VAL A 251 4.88 23.09 8.96
CA VAL A 251 3.84 22.67 9.92
C VAL A 251 4.30 22.88 11.36
N ALA A 252 5.56 22.55 11.69
CA ALA A 252 6.13 22.70 13.03
C ALA A 252 6.52 24.13 13.42
N SER A 253 6.35 25.12 12.53
CA SER A 253 6.78 26.49 12.78
C SER A 253 5.96 27.19 13.88
N ARG A 254 4.64 26.98 13.86
CA ARG A 254 3.66 27.64 14.75
C ARG A 254 3.41 26.89 16.07
N PRO A 255 3.16 25.57 16.08
CA PRO A 255 2.78 24.88 17.30
C PRO A 255 3.89 24.89 18.35
N GLN A 256 3.50 24.97 19.62
CA GLN A 256 4.42 24.95 20.76
C GLN A 256 4.31 23.65 21.58
N THR A 257 3.27 22.86 21.35
CA THR A 257 3.00 21.58 22.00
C THR A 257 3.21 20.42 21.03
N VAL A 258 3.54 19.25 21.56
CA VAL A 258 3.74 18.04 20.75
C VAL A 258 2.41 17.59 20.15
N GLU A 259 1.33 17.71 20.92
CA GLU A 259 -0.03 17.37 20.53
C GLU A 259 -0.49 18.25 19.36
N GLY A 260 -0.17 19.55 19.38
CA GLY A 260 -0.52 20.48 18.31
C GLY A 260 0.21 20.20 17.00
N VAL A 261 1.50 19.84 17.06
CA VAL A 261 2.24 19.40 15.86
C VAL A 261 1.67 18.09 15.33
N SER A 262 1.44 17.11 16.22
CA SER A 262 0.90 15.80 15.86
C SER A 262 -0.42 15.93 15.10
N GLY A 263 -1.37 16.71 15.62
CA GLY A 263 -2.65 16.96 14.98
C GLY A 263 -2.51 17.61 13.60
N LEU A 264 -1.67 18.63 13.47
CA LEU A 264 -1.45 19.31 12.19
C LEU A 264 -0.68 18.44 11.19
N MET A 265 0.28 17.63 11.64
CA MET A 265 0.98 16.67 10.77
C MET A 265 0.00 15.68 10.18
N ASN A 266 -0.85 15.08 11.02
CA ASN A 266 -1.88 14.14 10.54
C ASN A 266 -2.88 14.83 9.59
N LEU A 267 -3.29 16.07 9.87
CA LEU A 267 -4.17 16.84 8.98
C LEU A 267 -3.56 17.05 7.58
N VAL A 268 -2.24 17.26 7.48
CA VAL A 268 -1.55 17.40 6.19
C VAL A 268 -1.26 16.04 5.55
N MET A 269 -0.86 15.04 6.34
CA MET A 269 -0.46 13.72 5.84
C MET A 269 -1.65 12.90 5.32
N MET A 270 -2.84 13.03 5.94
CA MET A 270 -4.02 12.26 5.54
C MET A 270 -4.44 12.52 4.08
N PRO A 271 -4.61 13.78 3.61
CA PRO A 271 -4.85 14.05 2.20
C PRO A 271 -3.73 13.53 1.29
N MET A 272 -2.47 13.69 1.70
CA MET A 272 -1.32 13.22 0.91
C MET A 272 -1.32 11.69 0.76
N TRP A 273 -1.71 10.94 1.78
CA TRP A 273 -1.87 9.48 1.67
C TRP A 273 -2.95 9.11 0.66
N ILE A 274 -4.13 9.73 0.75
CA ILE A 274 -5.28 9.43 -0.12
C ILE A 274 -4.98 9.78 -1.59
N LEU A 275 -4.37 10.95 -1.83
CA LEU A 275 -4.08 11.47 -3.17
C LEU A 275 -2.79 10.93 -3.78
N SER A 276 -1.94 10.21 -3.03
CA SER A 276 -0.66 9.71 -3.57
C SER A 276 -0.80 8.60 -4.61
N GLY A 277 -1.99 8.02 -4.78
CA GLY A 277 -2.24 6.91 -5.69
C GLY A 277 -1.57 5.58 -5.27
N THR A 278 -0.92 5.53 -4.11
CA THR A 278 -0.14 4.35 -3.67
C THR A 278 -1.00 3.18 -3.19
N PHE A 279 -2.20 3.45 -2.67
CA PHE A 279 -3.16 2.43 -2.24
C PHE A 279 -4.37 2.30 -3.18
N PHE A 280 -4.68 3.35 -3.93
CA PHE A 280 -5.81 3.41 -4.84
C PHE A 280 -5.29 3.79 -6.23
N SER A 281 -5.59 2.99 -7.25
CA SER A 281 -5.28 3.36 -8.63
C SER A 281 -5.90 4.72 -8.94
N THR A 282 -5.09 5.66 -9.44
CA THR A 282 -5.51 7.02 -9.79
C THR A 282 -6.66 7.05 -10.81
N GLU A 283 -6.84 5.96 -11.56
CA GLU A 283 -7.94 5.76 -12.52
C GLU A 283 -9.34 5.67 -11.88
N ARG A 284 -9.43 5.52 -10.55
CA ARG A 284 -10.73 5.46 -9.84
C ARG A 284 -11.18 6.81 -9.29
N PHE A 285 -10.32 7.84 -9.35
CA PHE A 285 -10.72 9.18 -8.95
C PHE A 285 -11.49 9.86 -10.10
N PRO A 286 -12.56 10.63 -9.81
CA PRO A 286 -13.24 11.42 -10.82
C PRO A 286 -12.25 12.37 -11.50
N ASP A 287 -12.41 12.65 -12.79
CA ASP A 287 -11.54 13.54 -13.61
C ASP A 287 -11.33 14.97 -13.07
N LEU A 288 -11.94 15.31 -11.93
CA LEU A 288 -11.87 16.60 -11.24
C LEU A 288 -10.71 16.71 -10.23
N MET A 289 -9.88 15.67 -10.04
CA MET A 289 -8.70 15.66 -9.15
C MET A 289 -7.44 15.19 -9.88
#